data_AF-A0A7G9W591-F1
#
_entry.id   AF-A0A7G9W591-F1
#
_cell.length_a   1.000
_cell.length_b   1.000
_cell.length_c   1.000
_cell.angle_alpha   90.00
_cell.angle_beta   90.00
_cell.angle_gamma   90.00
#
_symmetry.space_group_name_H-M   'P 1'
#
loop_
_entity.id
_entity.type
_entity.pdbx_description
1 polymer ?
#
loop_
_entity_poly.entity_id
_entity_poly.type
_entity_poly.pdbx_seq_one_letter_code
_entity_poly.pdbx_strand_id
1 'polypeptide(L)'
;MYPALLGNRCGADSNSAIVIDPKGDIYKCWSDIGIKGYVISNLVDKNKNDLKELTKYLLYDPTQDSECAKCKIIPICMGGCPKRRESEIIDRCSRYKYNLRDHIEQIVLDKLKEEIIVSN
;
A
#
# COMPACT_ATOMS: atom_id res chain seq x y z
N MET A 1 0.90 -24.13 -4.91
CA MET A 1 0.25 -22.80 -4.75
C MET A 1 0.82 -21.89 -5.84
N TYR A 2 0.02 -21.49 -6.82
CA TYR A 2 0.44 -20.58 -7.89
C TYR A 2 0.17 -19.13 -7.45
N PRO A 3 1.02 -18.14 -7.77
CA PRO A 3 0.76 -16.75 -7.41
C PRO A 3 -0.58 -16.27 -8.00
N ALA A 4 -1.45 -15.70 -7.16
CA ALA A 4 -2.65 -15.03 -7.62
C ALA A 4 -2.34 -13.58 -7.98
N LEU A 5 -3.05 -13.04 -8.97
CA LEU A 5 -2.90 -11.63 -9.36
C LEU A 5 -3.39 -10.75 -8.20
N LEU A 6 -2.52 -9.88 -7.70
CA LEU A 6 -2.87 -8.87 -6.70
C LEU A 6 -3.24 -7.57 -7.43
N GLY A 7 -4.51 -7.19 -7.37
CA GLY A 7 -5.01 -5.98 -8.05
C GLY A 7 -4.66 -4.66 -7.33
N ASN A 8 -4.30 -4.72 -6.05
CA ASN A 8 -3.98 -3.57 -5.21
C ASN A 8 -2.88 -3.95 -4.20
N ARG A 9 -2.07 -2.97 -3.79
CA ARG A 9 -0.99 -3.20 -2.82
C ARG A 9 -1.46 -3.03 -1.36
N CYS A 10 -2.43 -2.16 -1.13
CA CYS A 10 -2.87 -1.70 0.18
C CYS A 10 -4.41 -1.62 0.23
N GLY A 11 -4.99 -1.38 1.40
CA GLY A 11 -6.40 -0.99 1.47
C GLY A 11 -6.66 0.39 0.84
N ALA A 12 -5.67 1.29 0.91
CA ALA A 12 -5.83 2.66 0.43
C ALA A 12 -6.04 2.78 -1.09
N ASP A 13 -5.47 1.88 -1.88
CA ASP A 13 -5.65 1.77 -3.33
C ASP A 13 -6.65 0.67 -3.73
N SER A 14 -7.45 0.17 -2.78
CA SER A 14 -8.57 -0.74 -3.07
C SER A 14 -9.90 0.00 -3.11
N ASN A 15 -10.75 -0.31 -4.08
CA ASN A 15 -12.09 0.26 -4.16
C ASN A 15 -12.98 -0.15 -2.96
N SER A 16 -12.74 -1.34 -2.39
CA SER A 16 -13.59 -1.93 -1.35
C SER A 16 -13.11 -1.67 0.08
N ALA A 17 -12.04 -0.90 0.26
CA ALA A 17 -11.49 -0.63 1.59
C ALA A 17 -11.59 0.86 1.96
N ILE A 18 -12.00 1.09 3.20
CA ILE A 18 -12.09 2.38 3.89
C ILE A 18 -11.69 2.18 5.35
N VAL A 19 -11.35 3.26 6.03
CA VAL A 19 -11.00 3.26 7.45
C VAL A 19 -11.94 4.20 8.17
N ILE A 20 -12.43 3.80 9.34
CA ILE A 20 -13.39 4.56 10.12
C ILE A 20 -12.82 4.77 11.52
N ASP A 21 -12.81 6.01 11.99
CA ASP A 21 -12.35 6.34 13.34
C ASP A 21 -13.48 6.23 14.39
N PRO A 22 -13.18 6.30 15.70
CA PRO A 22 -14.20 6.19 16.75
C PRO A 22 -15.28 7.30 16.74
N LYS A 23 -15.06 8.41 16.03
CA LYS A 23 -16.05 9.49 15.87
C LYS A 23 -16.93 9.27 14.63
N GLY A 24 -16.69 8.19 13.89
CA GLY A 24 -17.38 7.85 12.65
C GLY A 24 -16.85 8.57 11.42
N ASP A 25 -15.72 9.28 11.51
CA ASP A 25 -15.11 9.89 10.33
C ASP A 25 -14.49 8.79 9.45
N ILE A 26 -14.68 8.91 8.15
CA ILE A 26 -14.28 7.95 7.12
C ILE A 26 -13.05 8.49 6.38
N TYR A 27 -12.05 7.64 6.20
CA TYR A 27 -10.77 7.95 5.55
C TYR A 27 -10.39 6.85 4.57
N LYS A 28 -9.46 7.15 3.66
CA LYS A 28 -8.95 6.15 2.71
C LYS A 28 -7.76 5.35 3.24
N CYS A 29 -6.91 5.96 4.07
CA CYS A 29 -5.71 5.33 4.62
C CYS A 29 -5.73 5.35 6.15
N TRP A 30 -5.16 4.33 6.79
CA TRP A 30 -4.95 4.32 8.24
C TRP A 30 -4.09 5.52 8.68
N SER A 31 -3.09 5.90 7.89
CA SER A 31 -2.23 7.05 8.20
C SER A 31 -2.95 8.41 8.15
N ASP A 32 -4.19 8.46 7.67
CA ASP A 32 -4.98 9.69 7.56
C ASP A 32 -5.90 9.92 8.79
N ILE A 33 -6.06 8.91 9.66
CA ILE A 33 -6.98 8.98 10.81
C ILE A 33 -6.66 10.19 11.71
N GLY A 34 -7.71 10.95 12.06
CA GLY A 34 -7.62 12.10 12.97
C GLY A 34 -7.24 13.41 12.30
N ILE A 35 -6.86 13.39 11.01
CA ILE A 35 -6.53 14.59 10.25
C ILE A 35 -7.77 15.04 9.48
N LYS A 36 -8.40 16.13 9.93
CA LYS A 36 -9.68 16.61 9.37
C LYS A 36 -9.66 16.93 7.87
N GLY A 37 -8.49 17.29 7.34
CA GLY A 37 -8.28 17.52 5.91
C GLY A 37 -8.43 16.27 5.03
N TYR A 38 -8.28 15.07 5.60
CA TYR A 38 -8.38 13.80 4.86
C TYR A 38 -9.69 13.04 5.12
N VAL A 39 -10.64 13.65 5.84
CA VAL A 39 -11.96 13.06 6.06
C VAL A 39 -12.74 13.08 4.75
N ILE A 40 -13.12 11.89 4.28
CA ILE A 40 -13.99 11.69 3.12
C ILE A 40 -15.43 12.05 3.49
N SER A 41 -15.92 11.47 4.58
CA SER A 41 -17.30 11.59 5.04
C SER A 41 -17.42 11.21 6.52
N ASN A 42 -18.61 11.27 7.09
CA ASN A 42 -18.90 10.76 8.43
C ASN A 42 -20.10 9.79 8.38
N LEU A 43 -20.07 8.74 9.21
CA LEU A 43 -21.11 7.71 9.26
C LEU A 43 -22.50 8.26 9.62
N VAL A 44 -22.54 9.24 10.51
CA VAL A 44 -23.78 9.86 11.02
C VAL A 44 -24.08 11.12 10.23
N ASP A 45 -23.09 11.97 10.01
CA ASP A 45 -23.21 13.22 9.27
C ASP A 45 -22.72 13.07 7.82
N LYS A 46 -23.66 12.74 6.93
CA LYS A 46 -23.38 12.55 5.49
C LYS A 46 -23.26 13.85 4.70
N ASN A 47 -23.28 15.01 5.35
CA ASN A 47 -23.18 16.31 4.65
C ASN A 47 -21.80 16.53 4.00
N LYS A 48 -20.77 15.78 4.42
CA LYS A 48 -19.46 15.77 3.78
C LYS A 48 -19.30 14.53 2.92
N ASN A 49 -18.95 14.72 1.65
CA ASN A 49 -18.53 13.64 0.74
C ASN A 49 -17.43 14.17 -0.18
N ASP A 50 -16.18 13.93 0.21
CA ASP A 50 -15.01 14.38 -0.53
C ASP A 50 -14.55 13.30 -1.51
N LEU A 51 -15.04 13.40 -2.74
CA LEU A 51 -14.70 12.47 -3.82
C LEU A 51 -13.20 12.50 -4.15
N LYS A 52 -12.55 13.65 -3.98
CA LYS A 52 -11.10 13.78 -4.22
C LYS A 52 -10.35 12.93 -3.20
N GLU A 53 -10.69 13.05 -1.92
CA GLU A 53 -10.07 12.24 -0.86
C GLU A 53 -10.39 10.74 -0.99
N LEU A 54 -11.56 10.39 -1.51
CA LEU A 54 -11.93 9.00 -1.79
C LEU A 54 -11.09 8.38 -2.93
N THR A 55 -10.80 9.15 -3.97
CA THR A 55 -10.24 8.66 -5.24
C THR A 55 -8.74 8.92 -5.42
N LYS A 56 -8.14 9.83 -4.63
CA LYS A 56 -6.74 10.25 -4.79
C LYS A 56 -5.73 9.10 -4.92
N TYR A 57 -5.91 8.02 -4.16
CA TYR A 57 -5.02 6.86 -4.21
C TYR A 57 -5.39 5.85 -5.31
N LEU A 58 -6.66 5.80 -5.71
CA LEU A 58 -7.20 4.84 -6.69
C LEU A 58 -6.81 5.18 -8.13
N LEU A 59 -6.68 6.48 -8.42
CA LEU A 59 -6.42 6.97 -9.78
C LEU A 59 -4.93 6.91 -10.16
N TYR A 60 -4.05 6.49 -9.25
CA TYR A 60 -2.62 6.39 -9.53
C TYR A 60 -2.29 5.11 -10.32
N ASP A 61 -1.73 5.26 -11.52
CA ASP A 61 -1.22 4.16 -12.33
C ASP A 61 0.33 4.14 -12.32
N PRO A 62 0.97 3.13 -11.70
CA PRO A 62 2.43 3.03 -11.68
C PRO A 62 3.05 2.78 -13.05
N THR A 63 2.29 2.37 -14.07
CA THR A 63 2.79 2.16 -15.43
C THR A 63 2.95 3.48 -16.20
N GLN A 64 2.25 4.53 -15.78
CA GLN A 64 2.36 5.88 -16.35
C GLN A 64 3.38 6.76 -15.62
N ASP A 65 3.82 6.35 -14.43
CA ASP A 65 4.86 7.06 -13.68
C ASP A 65 6.25 6.76 -14.27
N SER A 66 6.98 7.81 -14.64
CA SER A 66 8.25 7.69 -15.38
C SER A 66 9.37 6.94 -14.66
N GLU A 67 9.36 6.93 -13.32
CA GLU A 67 10.32 6.20 -12.50
C GLU A 67 9.88 4.73 -12.37
N CYS A 68 8.60 4.51 -12.08
CA CYS A 68 8.03 3.18 -11.88
C CYS A 68 8.01 2.37 -13.19
N ALA A 69 7.68 2.99 -14.32
CA ALA A 69 7.62 2.33 -15.63
C ALA A 69 8.95 1.71 -16.07
N LYS A 70 10.07 2.25 -15.58
CA LYS A 70 11.43 1.74 -15.84
C LYS A 70 11.93 0.80 -14.73
N CYS A 71 11.16 0.61 -13.67
CA CYS A 71 11.57 -0.14 -12.49
C CYS A 71 11.35 -1.65 -12.70
N LYS A 72 12.40 -2.45 -12.53
CA LYS A 72 12.37 -3.92 -12.71
C LYS A 72 11.44 -4.65 -11.73
N ILE A 73 11.09 -4.03 -10.61
CA ILE A 73 10.25 -4.64 -9.57
C ILE A 73 8.82 -4.09 -9.54
N ILE A 74 8.38 -3.34 -10.57
CA ILE A 74 7.03 -2.78 -10.63
C ILE A 74 5.92 -3.83 -10.39
N PRO A 75 5.98 -5.09 -10.88
CA PRO A 75 4.90 -6.07 -10.64
C PRO A 75 4.79 -6.49 -9.17
N ILE A 76 5.86 -6.31 -8.39
CA ILE A 76 5.92 -6.62 -6.95
C ILE A 76 5.54 -5.38 -6.14
N CYS A 77 5.91 -4.20 -6.64
CA CYS A 77 5.78 -2.96 -5.88
C CYS A 77 4.55 -2.12 -6.18
N MET A 78 3.99 -2.18 -7.38
CA MET A 78 2.84 -1.38 -7.82
C MET A 78 2.95 0.10 -7.40
N GLY A 79 4.14 0.68 -7.48
CA GLY A 79 4.39 2.08 -7.10
C GLY A 79 4.49 2.37 -5.60
N GLY A 80 4.63 1.34 -4.74
CA GLY A 80 4.86 1.54 -3.31
C GLY A 80 3.62 1.96 -2.52
N CYS A 81 3.82 2.62 -1.37
CA CYS A 81 2.73 3.04 -0.50
C CYS A 81 2.03 4.30 -1.06
N PRO A 82 0.70 4.30 -1.28
CA PRO A 82 -0.03 5.46 -1.80
C PRO A 82 0.18 6.74 -0.97
N LYS A 83 0.16 6.63 0.35
CA LYS A 83 0.38 7.78 1.25
C LYS A 83 1.76 8.41 1.08
N ARG A 84 2.80 7.59 0.87
CA ARG A 84 4.17 8.10 0.66
C ARG A 84 4.34 8.81 -0.68
N ARG A 85 3.53 8.47 -1.69
CA ARG A 85 3.56 9.16 -2.98
C ARG A 85 2.97 10.57 -2.91
N GLU A 86 1.97 10.76 -2.07
CA GLU A 86 1.34 12.08 -1.84
C GLU A 86 2.17 13.00 -0.92
N SER A 87 3.08 12.44 -0.11
CA SER A 87 3.95 13.23 0.75
C SER A 87 5.14 13.80 0.00
N GLU A 88 5.73 14.89 0.50
CA GLU A 88 6.96 15.52 -0.03
C GLU A 88 8.24 14.66 0.16
N ILE A 89 8.10 13.35 0.38
CA ILE A 89 9.22 12.44 0.56
C ILE A 89 9.86 12.16 -0.79
N ILE A 90 11.15 12.50 -0.89
CA ILE A 90 11.96 12.31 -2.11
C ILE A 90 12.01 10.83 -2.52
N ASP A 91 12.33 9.92 -1.58
CA ASP A 91 12.31 8.48 -1.87
C ASP A 91 10.99 7.82 -1.47
N ARG A 92 10.04 7.80 -2.40
CA ARG A 92 8.72 7.17 -2.25
C ARG A 92 8.70 5.65 -2.45
N CYS A 93 9.82 5.03 -2.82
CA CYS A 93 9.85 3.62 -3.24
C CYS A 93 9.64 2.62 -2.10
N SER A 94 9.16 1.42 -2.45
CA SER A 94 9.14 0.27 -1.54
C SER A 94 10.57 -0.14 -1.19
N ARG A 95 10.84 -0.56 0.05
CA ARG A 95 12.16 -1.06 0.48
C ARG A 95 12.68 -2.18 -0.42
N TYR A 96 11.78 -3.03 -0.91
CA TYR A 96 12.06 -4.07 -1.90
C TYR A 96 12.81 -3.59 -3.15
N LYS A 97 12.71 -2.31 -3.54
CA LYS A 97 13.54 -1.75 -4.64
C LYS A 97 15.03 -1.95 -4.39
N TYR A 98 15.43 -1.92 -3.13
CA TYR A 98 16.84 -1.94 -2.71
C TYR A 98 17.26 -3.30 -2.15
N ASN A 99 16.37 -3.99 -1.43
CA ASN A 99 16.74 -5.17 -0.64
C ASN A 99 15.91 -6.44 -0.94
N LEU A 100 15.19 -6.51 -2.06
CA LEU A 100 14.38 -7.68 -2.39
C LEU A 100 15.21 -8.97 -2.44
N ARG A 101 16.42 -8.91 -3.00
CA ARG A 101 17.32 -10.06 -3.09
C ARG A 101 17.69 -10.58 -1.70
N ASP A 102 18.24 -9.71 -0.87
CA ASP A 102 18.66 -10.06 0.50
C ASP A 102 17.49 -10.62 1.30
N HIS A 103 16.29 -10.06 1.11
CA HIS A 103 15.08 -10.54 1.78
C HIS A 103 14.69 -11.96 1.33
N ILE A 104 14.77 -12.26 0.03
CA ILE A 104 14.52 -13.60 -0.50
C ILE A 104 15.57 -14.59 0.00
N GLU A 105 16.85 -14.21 -0.05
CA GLU A 105 17.96 -15.05 0.43
C GLU A 105 17.77 -15.40 1.92
N GLN A 106 17.38 -14.43 2.75
CA GLN A 106 17.10 -14.67 4.16
C GLN A 106 15.93 -15.64 4.38
N ILE A 107 14.83 -15.49 3.64
CA ILE A 107 13.68 -16.40 3.73
C ILE A 107 14.08 -17.84 3.38
N VAL A 108 14.92 -18.01 2.36
CA VAL A 108 15.43 -19.34 1.97
C VAL A 108 16.27 -19.95 3.09
N LEU A 109 17.20 -19.16 3.66
CA LEU A 109 18.04 -19.62 4.76
C LEU A 109 17.23 -20.01 6.00
N ASP A 110 16.19 -19.25 6.33
CA ASP A 110 15.34 -19.52 7.49
C ASP A 110 14.53 -20.81 7.29
N LYS A 111 14.00 -21.05 6.08
CA LYS A 111 13.32 -22.30 5.74
C LYS A 111 14.22 -23.52 5.80
N LEU A 112 15.46 -23.41 5.30
CA LEU A 112 16.43 -24.51 5.37
C LEU A 112 16.77 -24.87 6.83
N LYS A 113 16.86 -23.88 7.72
CA LYS A 113 17.07 -24.12 9.16
C LYS A 113 15.89 -24.82 9.81
N GLU A 114 14.66 -24.41 9.50
CA GLU A 114 13.44 -25.07 9.99
C GLU A 114 13.40 -26.55 9.59
N GLU A 115 13.71 -26.86 8.33
CA GLU A 115 13.74 -28.25 7.85
C GLU A 115 14.83 -29.09 8.56
N ILE A 116 16.01 -28.53 8.82
CA ILE A 116 17.07 -29.21 9.57
C ILE A 116 16.66 -29.48 11.03
N ILE A 117 15.93 -28.57 11.67
CA ILE A 117 15.45 -28.73 13.05
C ILE A 117 14.37 -29.81 13.13
N VAL A 118 13.49 -29.92 12.12
CA VAL A 118 12.43 -30.94 12.08
C VAL A 118 12.94 -32.33 11.69
N SER A 119 14.12 -32.39 11.06
CA SER A 119 14.75 -33.65 10.61
C SER A 119 15.64 -34.31 11.67
N ASN A 120 15.86 -33.66 12.82
CA ASN A 120 16.61 -34.15 13.99
C ASN A 120 15.68 -34.35 15.19
#